data_AF-A0A9P5UAQ2-F1
#
_entry.id   AF-A0A9P5UAQ2-F1
#
_cell.length_a   1.000
_cell.length_b   1.000
_cell.length_c   1.000
_cell.angle_alpha   90.00
_cell.angle_beta   90.00
_cell.angle_gamma   90.00
#
_symmetry.space_group_name_H-M   'P 1'
#
loop_
_entity.id
_entity.type
_entity.pdbx_description
1 polymer ?
#
loop_
_entity_poly.entity_id
_entity_poly.type
_entity_poly.pdbx_seq_one_letter_code
_entity_poly.pdbx_strand_id
1 'polypeptide(L)'
;MLVAYNSMKYTGIQADGATNPTFVFNQAQVQQQCDVLLAFSGLTSLGYEVCSLDSGWSIGGNGDANGRIIADSSLFNMTDLANHLDSEGLQLGVYVIPGGFEADVNKTILGTDGDVPYAQEITASLGATGSTERMEFNSGIILGVNFIKFDFIIPGSPQNGATLPANKSLAVVAYHNAISQSERQMRLDISWKLTRDPSDFEIWETNADSFRTDQDINNAGDDSFTVIPPRTTHRITTGMAIPTNSEAHSVADFATQNPMRPRNPGTGLGDAQQLQAWIGGPNSTGNAFVILVNYGTSIAGVQNVTVFWSDLGISGSFGVRDVWQG
;
A
#
# COMPACT_ATOMS: atom_id res chain seq x y z
N MET A 1 -6.12 12.48 1.87
CA MET A 1 -5.10 12.03 2.86
C MET A 1 -4.27 11.00 2.14
N LEU A 2 -3.00 11.27 1.81
CA LEU A 2 -2.21 10.38 0.96
C LEU A 2 -1.65 9.21 1.80
N VAL A 3 -2.17 7.99 1.60
CA VAL A 3 -1.78 6.78 2.34
C VAL A 3 -1.36 5.70 1.35
N ALA A 4 -0.10 5.71 0.89
CA ALA A 4 0.44 4.59 0.12
C ALA A 4 0.79 3.43 1.06
N TYR A 5 0.36 2.22 0.71
CA TYR A 5 0.56 1.01 1.49
C TYR A 5 1.84 0.25 1.13
N ASN A 6 2.17 -0.66 2.05
CA ASN A 6 3.47 -1.22 2.37
C ASN A 6 3.88 -2.41 1.50
N SER A 7 5.05 -2.30 0.87
CA SER A 7 5.99 -3.42 0.74
C SER A 7 7.43 -2.89 0.69
N MET A 8 7.91 -2.24 1.77
CA MET A 8 9.27 -1.64 1.98
C MET A 8 9.83 -0.66 0.92
N LYS A 9 9.30 -0.65 -0.31
CA LYS A 9 9.62 0.20 -1.46
C LYS A 9 8.52 1.24 -1.74
N TYR A 10 7.63 1.45 -0.75
CA TYR A 10 6.52 2.38 -0.82
C TYR A 10 6.53 3.24 0.45
N THR A 11 6.97 4.48 0.31
CA THR A 11 6.83 5.51 1.34
C THR A 11 5.67 6.42 0.96
N GLY A 12 4.59 6.39 1.74
CA GLY A 12 3.49 7.36 1.61
C GLY A 12 3.82 8.66 2.34
N ILE A 13 3.46 9.80 1.75
CA ILE A 13 3.48 11.09 2.42
C ILE A 13 2.11 11.34 3.02
N GLN A 14 1.89 11.08 4.31
CA GLN A 14 0.67 11.61 4.95
C GLN A 14 0.83 13.13 5.10
N ALA A 15 0.39 13.89 4.10
CA ALA A 15 0.20 15.32 4.23
C ALA A 15 -1.17 15.56 4.88
N ASP A 16 -1.19 15.89 6.15
CA ASP A 16 -2.35 16.48 6.82
C ASP A 16 -2.09 17.95 7.12
N GLY A 17 -3.16 18.71 7.35
CA GLY A 17 -3.06 20.14 7.65
C GLY A 17 -2.31 20.45 8.96
N ALA A 18 -2.06 19.44 9.81
CA ALA A 18 -1.31 19.60 11.05
C ALA A 18 0.21 19.49 10.84
N THR A 19 0.64 18.61 9.94
CA THR A 19 2.04 18.30 9.62
C THR A 19 2.59 19.13 8.46
N ASN A 20 1.74 19.48 7.49
CA ASN A 20 2.08 20.39 6.40
C ASN A 20 0.87 21.25 5.99
N PRO A 21 0.57 22.34 6.74
CA PRO A 21 -0.60 23.19 6.50
C PRO A 21 -0.58 23.90 5.15
N THR A 22 0.59 23.95 4.48
CA THR A 22 0.74 24.57 3.15
C THR A 22 0.53 23.58 2.00
N PHE A 23 0.39 22.29 2.31
CA PHE A 23 0.11 21.29 1.31
C PHE A 23 -1.36 21.37 0.86
N VAL A 24 -1.54 21.36 -0.45
CA VAL A 24 -2.79 21.31 -1.18
C VAL A 24 -2.71 20.11 -2.09
N PHE A 25 -3.68 19.21 -1.98
CA PHE A 25 -3.71 18.00 -2.78
C PHE A 25 -4.15 18.29 -4.22
N ASN A 26 -3.20 18.76 -5.04
CA ASN A 26 -3.38 19.09 -6.45
C ASN A 26 -2.17 18.64 -7.28
N GLN A 27 -2.30 18.68 -8.60
CA GLN A 27 -1.27 18.21 -9.53
C GLN A 27 0.10 18.83 -9.28
N ALA A 28 0.19 20.16 -9.16
CA ALA A 28 1.47 20.86 -9.05
C ALA A 28 2.26 20.42 -7.82
N GLN A 29 1.59 20.28 -6.67
CA GLN A 29 2.26 19.85 -5.45
C GLN A 29 2.53 18.36 -5.42
N VAL A 30 1.67 17.52 -6.01
CA VAL A 30 1.96 16.09 -6.15
C VAL A 30 3.16 15.85 -7.06
N GLN A 31 3.23 16.50 -8.23
CA GLN A 31 4.38 16.41 -9.13
C GLN A 31 5.66 16.78 -8.38
N GLN A 32 5.66 17.91 -7.66
CA GLN A 32 6.81 18.31 -6.86
C GLN A 32 7.27 17.23 -5.87
N GLN A 33 6.35 16.49 -5.24
CA GLN A 33 6.72 15.38 -4.35
C GLN A 33 7.26 14.17 -5.11
N CYS A 34 6.69 13.85 -6.27
CA CYS A 34 7.15 12.71 -7.05
C CYS A 34 8.51 12.97 -7.71
N ASP A 35 8.79 14.21 -8.12
CA ASP A 35 10.11 14.64 -8.62
C ASP A 35 11.21 14.50 -7.54
N VAL A 36 10.85 14.50 -6.25
CA VAL A 36 11.82 14.24 -5.16
C VAL A 36 12.38 12.81 -5.25
N LEU A 37 11.61 11.82 -5.73
CA LEU A 37 12.09 10.46 -5.94
C LEU A 37 13.27 10.42 -6.91
N LEU A 38 13.27 11.31 -7.91
CA LEU A 38 14.33 11.45 -8.91
C LEU A 38 15.53 12.25 -8.38
N ALA A 39 15.26 13.27 -7.57
CA ALA A 39 16.30 14.11 -6.99
C ALA A 39 17.24 13.32 -6.05
N PHE A 40 16.78 12.20 -5.51
CA PHE A 40 17.60 11.26 -4.76
C PHE A 40 17.88 10.02 -5.60
N SER A 41 18.96 10.07 -6.38
CA SER A 41 19.38 9.06 -7.36
C SER A 41 19.56 7.62 -6.83
N GLY A 42 19.36 7.38 -5.53
CA GLY A 42 19.28 6.05 -4.94
C GLY A 42 17.87 5.46 -4.90
N LEU A 43 16.81 6.26 -4.78
CA LEU A 43 15.47 5.74 -4.49
C LEU A 43 14.88 4.97 -5.68
N THR A 44 14.87 5.55 -6.88
CA THR A 44 14.38 4.83 -8.07
C THR A 44 15.20 3.57 -8.33
N SER A 45 16.53 3.59 -8.09
CA SER A 45 17.39 2.40 -8.20
C SER A 45 17.10 1.31 -7.17
N LEU A 46 16.42 1.67 -6.07
CA LEU A 46 15.96 0.75 -5.02
C LEU A 46 14.51 0.32 -5.22
N GLY A 47 13.86 0.73 -6.31
CA GLY A 47 12.51 0.34 -6.70
C GLY A 47 11.39 1.26 -6.17
N TYR A 48 11.72 2.47 -5.70
CA TYR A 48 10.72 3.49 -5.39
C TYR A 48 10.29 4.18 -6.69
N GLU A 49 9.33 3.59 -7.41
CA GLU A 49 8.93 4.06 -8.75
C GLU A 49 7.47 4.50 -8.86
N VAL A 50 6.63 4.28 -7.83
CA VAL A 50 5.20 4.58 -7.89
C VAL A 50 4.87 5.92 -7.19
N CYS A 51 4.30 6.85 -7.93
CA CYS A 51 3.65 8.06 -7.46
C CYS A 51 2.13 7.80 -7.36
N SER A 52 1.63 7.49 -6.17
CA SER A 52 0.23 7.09 -5.96
C SER A 52 -0.63 8.18 -5.33
N LEU A 53 -1.78 8.46 -5.95
CA LEU A 53 -2.82 9.35 -5.45
C LEU A 53 -3.78 8.56 -4.55
N ASP A 54 -3.82 8.88 -3.25
CA ASP A 54 -4.86 8.34 -2.38
C ASP A 54 -6.20 9.10 -2.53
N SER A 55 -7.17 8.82 -1.66
CA SER A 55 -8.49 9.45 -1.68
C SER A 55 -8.44 10.98 -1.76
N GLY A 56 -9.28 11.53 -2.65
CA GLY A 56 -9.44 12.97 -2.92
C GLY A 56 -9.04 13.41 -4.34
N TRP A 57 -8.59 12.51 -5.22
CA TRP A 57 -8.21 12.85 -6.60
C TRP A 57 -9.41 12.89 -7.57
N SER A 58 -10.49 12.18 -7.23
CA SER A 58 -11.70 12.04 -8.03
C SER A 58 -12.86 12.86 -7.48
N ILE A 59 -13.87 13.10 -8.33
CA ILE A 59 -15.15 13.67 -7.89
C ILE A 59 -15.85 12.67 -6.94
N GLY A 60 -16.37 13.17 -5.81
CA GLY A 60 -16.93 12.34 -4.73
C GLY A 60 -18.45 12.12 -4.79
N GLY A 61 -19.12 12.43 -5.90
CA GLY A 61 -20.59 12.42 -5.97
C GLY A 61 -21.20 11.79 -7.22
N ASN A 62 -20.44 11.61 -8.29
CA ASN A 62 -20.92 11.03 -9.53
C ASN A 62 -19.75 10.60 -10.42
N GLY A 63 -20.01 9.62 -11.27
CA GLY A 63 -19.21 9.29 -12.43
C GLY A 63 -19.68 10.02 -13.68
N ASP A 64 -19.11 9.63 -14.81
CA ASP A 64 -19.51 10.14 -16.12
C ASP A 64 -20.86 9.57 -16.60
N ALA A 65 -21.16 9.70 -17.91
CA ALA A 65 -22.42 9.23 -18.50
C ALA A 65 -22.67 7.71 -18.33
N ASN A 66 -21.63 6.91 -18.04
CA ASN A 66 -21.71 5.46 -17.84
C ASN A 66 -21.38 5.06 -16.38
N GLY A 67 -21.40 6.01 -15.44
CA GLY A 67 -21.10 5.77 -14.03
C GLY A 67 -19.63 5.50 -13.71
N ARG A 68 -18.71 5.88 -14.60
CA ARG A 68 -17.28 5.64 -14.42
C ARG A 68 -16.66 6.73 -13.56
N ILE A 69 -15.72 6.37 -12.67
CA ILE A 69 -14.98 7.33 -11.84
C ILE A 69 -14.30 8.40 -12.71
N ILE A 70 -14.39 9.65 -12.28
CA ILE A 70 -13.81 10.80 -12.96
C ILE A 70 -12.90 11.61 -12.03
N ALA A 71 -11.76 12.04 -12.55
CA ALA A 71 -10.84 12.91 -11.86
C ALA A 71 -11.48 14.28 -11.62
N ASP A 72 -11.16 14.91 -10.49
CA ASP A 72 -11.51 16.31 -10.29
C ASP A 72 -10.58 17.18 -11.14
N SER A 73 -11.10 17.65 -12.28
CA SER A 73 -10.35 18.50 -13.22
C SER A 73 -9.92 19.85 -12.64
N SER A 74 -10.46 20.27 -11.49
CA SER A 74 -9.97 21.45 -10.78
C SER A 74 -8.68 21.19 -10.00
N LEU A 75 -8.38 19.91 -9.73
CA LEU A 75 -7.20 19.46 -8.99
C LEU A 75 -6.15 18.81 -9.89
N PHE A 76 -6.58 18.01 -10.87
CA PHE A 76 -5.70 17.16 -11.68
C PHE A 76 -6.07 17.12 -13.16
N ASN A 77 -5.06 17.27 -14.03
CA ASN A 77 -5.07 16.76 -15.39
C ASN A 77 -4.32 15.42 -15.40
N MET A 78 -5.08 14.32 -15.33
CA MET A 78 -4.50 12.98 -15.17
C MET A 78 -3.64 12.54 -16.37
N THR A 79 -3.99 12.97 -17.59
CA THR A 79 -3.17 12.66 -18.77
C THR A 79 -1.82 13.36 -18.72
N ASP A 80 -1.81 14.65 -18.34
CA ASP A 80 -0.55 15.39 -18.19
C ASP A 80 0.30 14.84 -17.04
N LEU A 81 -0.33 14.46 -15.92
CA LEU A 81 0.36 13.83 -14.80
C LEU A 81 0.98 12.49 -15.19
N ALA A 82 0.22 11.62 -15.87
CA ALA A 82 0.74 10.33 -16.35
C ALA A 82 1.91 10.53 -17.32
N ASN A 83 1.77 11.43 -18.30
CA ASN A 83 2.84 11.73 -19.26
C ASN A 83 4.10 12.29 -18.58
N HIS A 84 3.94 13.14 -17.56
CA HIS A 84 5.05 13.67 -16.77
C HIS A 84 5.80 12.53 -16.07
N LEU A 85 5.09 11.69 -15.33
CA LEU A 85 5.68 10.57 -14.61
C LEU A 85 6.34 9.55 -15.55
N ASP A 86 5.67 9.19 -16.65
CA ASP A 86 6.21 8.30 -17.68
C ASP A 86 7.51 8.86 -18.28
N SER A 87 7.60 10.19 -18.51
CA SER A 87 8.81 10.83 -19.04
C SER A 87 10.01 10.76 -18.08
N GLU A 88 9.73 10.51 -16.81
CA GLU A 88 10.72 10.39 -15.73
C GLU A 88 10.96 8.93 -15.31
N GLY A 89 10.28 7.96 -15.96
CA GLY A 89 10.36 6.54 -15.62
C GLY A 89 9.63 6.19 -14.32
N LEU A 90 8.70 7.03 -13.87
CA LEU A 90 7.84 6.80 -12.72
C LEU A 90 6.46 6.28 -13.17
N GLN A 91 5.76 5.63 -12.24
CA GLN A 91 4.47 5.00 -12.43
C GLN A 91 3.37 5.77 -11.70
N LEU A 92 2.21 5.91 -12.32
CA LEU A 92 1.05 6.55 -11.70
C LEU A 92 0.17 5.54 -10.96
N GLY A 93 -0.13 5.84 -9.71
CA GLY A 93 -1.06 5.08 -8.88
C GLY A 93 -2.32 5.85 -8.51
N VAL A 94 -3.45 5.17 -8.32
CA VAL A 94 -4.71 5.78 -7.87
C VAL A 94 -5.44 4.93 -6.84
N TYR A 95 -6.19 5.62 -5.98
CA TYR A 95 -7.13 5.04 -5.02
C TYR A 95 -8.52 4.85 -5.62
N VAL A 96 -9.12 3.69 -5.39
CA VAL A 96 -10.48 3.36 -5.84
C VAL A 96 -11.22 2.59 -4.75
N ILE A 97 -12.55 2.67 -4.76
CA ILE A 97 -13.46 1.93 -3.88
C ILE A 97 -14.45 1.10 -4.73
N PRO A 98 -14.90 -0.07 -4.25
CA PRO A 98 -15.79 -0.94 -5.02
C PRO A 98 -17.20 -0.36 -5.13
N GLY A 99 -17.65 -0.15 -6.37
CA GLY A 99 -19.00 0.17 -6.76
C GLY A 99 -19.15 1.50 -7.51
N GLY A 100 -20.40 1.94 -7.65
CA GLY A 100 -20.76 3.20 -8.29
C GLY A 100 -21.32 4.21 -7.28
N PHE A 101 -21.42 5.46 -7.70
CA PHE A 101 -22.05 6.52 -6.91
C PHE A 101 -23.58 6.39 -6.95
N GLU A 102 -24.27 6.84 -5.90
CA GLU A 102 -25.73 6.86 -5.86
C GLU A 102 -26.34 7.66 -7.03
N ALA A 103 -25.67 8.74 -7.45
CA ALA A 103 -26.10 9.55 -8.59
C ALA A 103 -25.95 8.84 -9.96
N ASP A 104 -25.27 7.70 -10.00
CA ASP A 104 -25.04 6.95 -11.23
C ASP A 104 -26.02 5.80 -11.43
N VAL A 105 -26.88 5.52 -10.45
CA VAL A 105 -27.87 4.46 -10.55
C VAL A 105 -28.70 4.58 -11.83
N ASN A 106 -28.92 3.44 -12.50
CA ASN A 106 -29.59 3.32 -13.80
C ASN A 106 -28.81 3.89 -15.00
N LYS A 107 -27.57 4.38 -14.85
CA LYS A 107 -26.72 4.63 -16.01
C LYS A 107 -26.29 3.30 -16.61
N THR A 108 -26.32 3.20 -17.93
CA THR A 108 -25.85 2.01 -18.63
C THR A 108 -24.34 1.89 -18.51
N ILE A 109 -23.88 0.69 -18.15
CA ILE A 109 -22.47 0.36 -18.03
C ILE A 109 -21.87 0.29 -19.44
N LEU A 110 -20.74 0.96 -19.64
CA LEU A 110 -20.10 0.97 -20.95
C LEU A 110 -19.75 -0.46 -21.41
N GLY A 111 -20.25 -0.84 -22.58
CA GLY A 111 -19.95 -2.14 -23.17
C GLY A 111 -20.73 -3.32 -22.58
N THR A 112 -21.86 -3.05 -21.91
CA THR A 112 -22.86 -4.04 -21.51
C THR A 112 -24.29 -3.50 -21.73
N ASP A 113 -25.29 -4.38 -21.59
CA ASP A 113 -26.70 -4.00 -21.53
C ASP A 113 -27.20 -3.84 -20.08
N GLY A 114 -26.28 -3.86 -19.10
CA GLY A 114 -26.57 -3.74 -17.68
C GLY A 114 -26.44 -2.29 -17.19
N ASP A 115 -27.16 -1.98 -16.12
CA ASP A 115 -27.14 -0.66 -15.50
C ASP A 115 -26.40 -0.67 -14.15
N VAL A 116 -25.93 0.50 -13.73
CA VAL A 116 -25.40 0.73 -12.38
C VAL A 116 -26.49 0.38 -11.36
N PRO A 117 -26.26 -0.61 -10.48
CA PRO A 117 -27.26 -1.06 -9.53
C PRO A 117 -27.49 -0.01 -8.44
N TYR A 118 -28.72 0.06 -7.93
CA TYR A 118 -29.03 0.86 -6.75
C TYR A 118 -28.25 0.34 -5.54
N ALA A 119 -27.36 1.19 -5.02
CA ALA A 119 -26.57 0.97 -3.84
C ALA A 119 -26.87 2.13 -2.90
N GLN A 120 -27.69 1.91 -1.86
CA GLN A 120 -28.15 2.99 -0.98
C GLN A 120 -27.03 3.65 -0.15
N GLU A 121 -25.85 3.03 -0.17
CA GLU A 121 -24.55 3.51 0.31
C GLU A 121 -23.51 2.79 -0.59
N ILE A 122 -22.20 3.08 -0.56
CA ILE A 122 -21.14 2.43 -1.40
C ILE A 122 -21.21 0.88 -1.30
N THR A 123 -22.13 0.27 -2.04
CA THR A 123 -22.70 -1.06 -1.82
C THR A 123 -23.12 -1.56 -3.19
N ALA A 124 -22.17 -1.68 -4.11
CA ALA A 124 -22.41 -2.51 -5.29
C ALA A 124 -22.81 -3.90 -4.80
N SER A 125 -24.10 -4.21 -4.95
CA SER A 125 -24.61 -5.56 -4.98
C SER A 125 -24.03 -6.21 -6.23
N LEU A 126 -22.92 -6.93 -6.04
CA LEU A 126 -22.33 -7.77 -7.07
C LEU A 126 -23.26 -8.97 -7.26
N GLY A 127 -24.30 -8.78 -8.09
CA GLY A 127 -25.15 -9.87 -8.55
C GLY A 127 -24.30 -10.90 -9.31
N ALA A 128 -24.61 -12.18 -9.11
CA ALA A 128 -23.91 -13.36 -9.61
C ALA A 128 -23.92 -13.54 -11.15
N THR A 129 -23.98 -12.45 -11.90
CA THR A 129 -24.20 -12.43 -13.34
C THR A 129 -23.29 -11.40 -14.01
N GLY A 130 -21.97 -11.59 -14.03
CA GLY A 130 -21.11 -11.27 -15.18
C GLY A 130 -20.99 -9.82 -15.70
N SER A 131 -21.83 -8.89 -15.25
CA SER A 131 -22.25 -7.70 -16.02
C SER A 131 -21.95 -6.40 -15.27
N THR A 132 -21.93 -6.42 -13.94
CA THR A 132 -21.33 -5.39 -13.09
C THR A 132 -19.80 -5.43 -13.12
N GLU A 133 -19.22 -6.55 -13.56
CA GLU A 133 -17.78 -6.84 -13.66
C GLU A 133 -17.03 -5.94 -14.66
N ARG A 134 -17.75 -5.23 -15.54
CA ARG A 134 -17.19 -4.32 -16.56
C ARG A 134 -17.16 -2.84 -16.18
N MET A 135 -17.82 -2.47 -15.09
CA MET A 135 -18.13 -1.07 -14.81
C MET A 135 -16.94 -0.28 -14.26
N GLU A 136 -16.03 -0.93 -13.54
CA GLU A 136 -14.99 -0.20 -12.83
C GLU A 136 -13.70 -0.01 -13.65
N PHE A 137 -13.49 -0.79 -14.71
CA PHE A 137 -12.22 -0.75 -15.43
C PHE A 137 -12.14 0.17 -16.65
N ASN A 138 -13.23 0.82 -17.04
CA ASN A 138 -13.25 1.50 -18.32
C ASN A 138 -13.37 3.02 -18.25
N SER A 139 -12.84 3.70 -17.23
CA SER A 139 -12.65 5.15 -17.37
C SER A 139 -11.45 5.39 -18.30
N GLY A 140 -11.61 6.26 -19.30
CA GLY A 140 -10.48 6.77 -20.10
C GLY A 140 -9.42 7.53 -19.28
N ILE A 141 -9.53 7.50 -17.95
CA ILE A 141 -8.66 8.11 -16.95
C ILE A 141 -7.66 7.08 -16.39
N ILE A 142 -7.90 5.77 -16.57
CA ILE A 142 -6.91 4.70 -16.30
C ILE A 142 -5.87 4.59 -17.45
N LEU A 143 -6.08 5.32 -18.55
CA LEU A 143 -5.05 5.51 -19.57
C LEU A 143 -3.85 6.25 -18.94
N GLY A 144 -2.85 5.50 -18.52
CA GLY A 144 -1.65 6.01 -17.86
C GLY A 144 -1.44 5.49 -16.43
N VAL A 145 -2.42 4.81 -15.83
CA VAL A 145 -2.28 4.23 -14.48
C VAL A 145 -1.54 2.89 -14.53
N ASN A 146 -0.71 2.64 -13.52
CA ASN A 146 0.10 1.44 -13.30
C ASN A 146 -0.18 0.76 -11.96
N PHE A 147 -0.85 1.46 -11.03
CA PHE A 147 -1.11 0.97 -9.68
C PHE A 147 -2.52 1.34 -9.21
N ILE A 148 -3.22 0.39 -8.60
CA ILE A 148 -4.53 0.60 -8.00
C ILE A 148 -4.46 0.19 -6.53
N LYS A 149 -4.76 1.14 -5.63
CA LYS A 149 -5.12 0.83 -4.24
C LYS A 149 -6.64 0.72 -4.16
N PHE A 150 -7.14 -0.50 -3.97
CA PHE A 150 -8.55 -0.82 -3.94
C PHE A 150 -9.04 -0.98 -2.50
N ASP A 151 -9.66 0.08 -1.97
CA ASP A 151 -9.97 0.21 -0.55
C ASP A 151 -11.42 -0.20 -0.23
N PHE A 152 -11.74 -0.32 1.06
CA PHE A 152 -13.06 -0.77 1.53
C PHE A 152 -13.49 -2.18 1.02
N ILE A 153 -12.52 -3.03 0.71
CA ILE A 153 -12.76 -4.44 0.38
C ILE A 153 -13.17 -5.19 1.65
N ILE A 154 -14.19 -6.02 1.49
CA ILE A 154 -14.78 -6.81 2.56
C ILE A 154 -14.88 -8.28 2.12
N PRO A 155 -14.78 -9.24 3.04
CA PRO A 155 -14.86 -9.10 4.50
C PRO A 155 -13.60 -8.57 5.21
N GLY A 156 -13.81 -7.92 6.36
CA GLY A 156 -12.78 -7.48 7.29
C GLY A 156 -12.67 -5.96 7.48
N SER A 157 -12.77 -5.18 6.40
CA SER A 157 -12.67 -3.72 6.51
C SER A 157 -13.70 -3.14 7.49
N PRO A 158 -13.30 -2.20 8.36
CA PRO A 158 -14.21 -1.54 9.27
C PRO A 158 -15.21 -0.68 8.49
N GLN A 159 -16.44 -0.60 9.00
CA GLN A 159 -17.51 0.16 8.37
C GLN A 159 -17.22 1.67 8.30
N ASN A 160 -16.51 2.24 9.28
CA ASN A 160 -16.14 3.66 9.34
C ASN A 160 -17.30 4.64 9.00
N GLY A 161 -18.50 4.35 9.51
CA GLY A 161 -19.71 5.15 9.26
C GLY A 161 -20.42 4.85 7.93
N ALA A 162 -19.92 3.92 7.12
CA ALA A 162 -20.59 3.38 5.94
C ALA A 162 -21.26 2.03 6.25
N THR A 163 -22.41 1.78 5.62
CA THR A 163 -23.10 0.49 5.60
C THR A 163 -22.51 -0.37 4.51
N LEU A 164 -21.56 -1.23 4.89
CA LEU A 164 -20.95 -2.19 3.99
C LEU A 164 -21.81 -3.47 3.94
N PRO A 165 -21.95 -4.14 2.77
CA PRO A 165 -22.61 -5.43 2.70
C PRO A 165 -21.79 -6.52 3.40
N ALA A 166 -22.27 -7.76 3.42
CA ALA A 166 -21.59 -8.85 4.12
C ALA A 166 -20.27 -9.29 3.46
N ASN A 167 -20.21 -9.28 2.13
CA ASN A 167 -19.04 -9.74 1.36
C ASN A 167 -19.01 -9.08 -0.04
N LYS A 168 -17.83 -8.63 -0.48
CA LYS A 168 -17.54 -8.11 -1.83
C LYS A 168 -16.19 -8.63 -2.35
N SER A 169 -15.75 -9.81 -1.92
CA SER A 169 -14.46 -10.37 -2.34
C SER A 169 -14.34 -10.55 -3.86
N LEU A 170 -15.46 -10.85 -4.53
CA LEU A 170 -15.53 -10.95 -5.98
C LEU A 170 -15.25 -9.63 -6.73
N ALA A 171 -15.29 -8.47 -6.05
CA ALA A 171 -14.82 -7.21 -6.64
C ALA A 171 -13.34 -7.32 -7.03
N VAL A 172 -12.53 -8.01 -6.22
CA VAL A 172 -11.09 -8.19 -6.47
C VAL A 172 -10.86 -9.05 -7.71
N VAL A 173 -11.63 -10.14 -7.85
CA VAL A 173 -11.61 -11.00 -9.05
C VAL A 173 -11.98 -10.20 -10.29
N ALA A 174 -13.02 -9.36 -10.20
CA ALA A 174 -13.46 -8.52 -11.31
C ALA A 174 -12.35 -7.54 -11.74
N TYR A 175 -11.69 -6.86 -10.80
CA TYR A 175 -10.55 -5.98 -11.12
C TYR A 175 -9.38 -6.72 -11.73
N HIS A 176 -9.00 -7.86 -11.16
CA HIS A 176 -7.93 -8.69 -11.69
C HIS A 176 -8.18 -9.08 -13.16
N ASN A 177 -9.39 -9.55 -13.46
CA ASN A 177 -9.79 -9.91 -14.81
C ASN A 177 -9.78 -8.70 -15.75
N ALA A 178 -10.23 -7.54 -15.27
CA ALA A 178 -10.30 -6.34 -16.09
C ALA A 178 -8.90 -5.76 -16.38
N ILE A 179 -7.99 -5.78 -15.39
CA ILE A 179 -6.56 -5.50 -15.59
C ILE A 179 -6.00 -6.43 -16.67
N SER A 180 -6.24 -7.74 -16.52
CA SER A 180 -5.76 -8.74 -17.47
C SER A 180 -6.29 -8.52 -18.90
N GLN A 181 -7.54 -8.09 -19.05
CA GLN A 181 -8.16 -7.79 -20.34
C GLN A 181 -7.69 -6.47 -20.97
N SER A 182 -7.11 -5.57 -20.19
CA SER A 182 -6.67 -4.26 -20.67
C SER A 182 -5.34 -4.28 -21.42
N GLU A 183 -4.65 -5.43 -21.41
CA GLU A 183 -3.29 -5.62 -21.94
C GLU A 183 -2.23 -4.71 -21.29
N ARG A 184 -2.58 -4.01 -20.20
CA ARG A 184 -1.66 -3.21 -19.39
C ARG A 184 -1.23 -3.98 -18.16
N GLN A 185 0.04 -3.87 -17.80
CA GLN A 185 0.54 -4.31 -16.51
C GLN A 185 0.13 -3.28 -15.45
N MET A 186 -0.75 -3.66 -14.53
CA MET A 186 -1.11 -2.86 -13.36
C MET A 186 -1.02 -3.70 -12.09
N ARG A 187 -0.44 -3.10 -11.05
CA ARG A 187 -0.43 -3.65 -9.69
C ARG A 187 -1.76 -3.36 -8.99
N LEU A 188 -2.31 -4.35 -8.30
CA LEU A 188 -3.55 -4.26 -7.53
C LEU A 188 -3.29 -4.56 -6.05
N ASP A 189 -3.38 -3.52 -5.22
CA ASP A 189 -3.27 -3.63 -3.76
C ASP A 189 -4.64 -3.44 -3.12
N ILE A 190 -5.10 -4.41 -2.32
CA ILE A 190 -6.44 -4.36 -1.70
C ILE A 190 -6.37 -3.95 -0.22
N SER A 191 -7.34 -3.17 0.24
CA SER A 191 -7.39 -2.52 1.56
C SER A 191 -8.84 -2.48 2.09
N TRP A 192 -9.12 -2.34 3.40
CA TRP A 192 -8.30 -1.83 4.49
C TRP A 192 -7.93 -2.87 5.56
N LYS A 193 -8.83 -3.65 6.14
CA LYS A 193 -8.47 -4.58 7.23
C LYS A 193 -8.97 -5.97 6.92
N LEU A 194 -8.49 -6.53 5.82
CA LEU A 194 -9.09 -7.73 5.25
C LEU A 194 -8.90 -8.92 6.20
N THR A 195 -9.93 -9.75 6.27
CA THR A 195 -9.86 -11.00 7.01
C THR A 195 -8.83 -11.93 6.38
N ARG A 196 -8.28 -12.80 7.22
CA ARG A 196 -7.37 -13.88 6.83
C ARG A 196 -8.03 -15.25 6.99
N ASP A 197 -9.37 -15.28 6.95
CA ASP A 197 -10.12 -16.54 6.86
C ASP A 197 -9.66 -17.29 5.60
N PRO A 198 -9.34 -18.60 5.67
CA PRO A 198 -8.86 -19.36 4.52
C PRO A 198 -9.70 -19.20 3.25
N SER A 199 -11.02 -19.08 3.39
CA SER A 199 -11.94 -18.96 2.24
C SER A 199 -11.83 -17.63 1.49
N ASP A 200 -11.54 -16.54 2.18
CA ASP A 200 -11.34 -15.22 1.57
C ASP A 200 -9.86 -15.01 1.19
N PHE A 201 -8.93 -15.58 1.97
CA PHE A 201 -7.48 -15.45 1.72
C PHE A 201 -7.06 -16.02 0.37
N GLU A 202 -7.63 -17.16 -0.07
CA GLU A 202 -7.36 -17.72 -1.40
C GLU A 202 -7.77 -16.74 -2.52
N ILE A 203 -8.86 -15.99 -2.34
CA ILE A 203 -9.28 -14.96 -3.29
C ILE A 203 -8.26 -13.82 -3.32
N TRP A 204 -7.82 -13.33 -2.15
CA TRP A 204 -6.82 -12.26 -2.07
C TRP A 204 -5.49 -12.67 -2.71
N GLU A 205 -4.96 -13.84 -2.34
CA GLU A 205 -3.69 -14.38 -2.83
C GLU A 205 -3.70 -14.62 -4.34
N THR A 206 -4.84 -15.06 -4.89
CA THR A 206 -4.95 -15.34 -6.33
C THR A 206 -5.14 -14.08 -7.18
N ASN A 207 -5.78 -13.05 -6.64
CA ASN A 207 -6.30 -11.94 -7.46
C ASN A 207 -5.67 -10.57 -7.16
N ALA A 208 -4.87 -10.42 -6.11
CA ALA A 208 -4.20 -9.17 -5.75
C ALA A 208 -2.70 -9.35 -5.54
N ASP A 209 -1.91 -8.31 -5.81
CA ASP A 209 -0.46 -8.31 -5.59
C ASP A 209 -0.11 -8.12 -4.11
N SER A 210 -0.97 -7.45 -3.36
CA SER A 210 -0.89 -7.39 -1.90
C SER A 210 -2.24 -7.08 -1.28
N PHE A 211 -2.38 -7.39 0.01
CA PHE A 211 -3.57 -7.03 0.75
C PHE A 211 -3.24 -6.54 2.15
N ARG A 212 -4.10 -5.66 2.65
CA ARG A 212 -3.89 -4.99 3.91
C ARG A 212 -4.50 -5.73 5.09
N THR A 213 -3.68 -6.11 6.06
CA THR A 213 -4.07 -6.99 7.17
C THR A 213 -4.55 -6.28 8.43
N ASP A 214 -4.28 -4.98 8.57
CA ASP A 214 -4.57 -4.24 9.80
C ASP A 214 -4.95 -2.77 9.55
N GLN A 215 -5.26 -2.09 10.64
CA GLN A 215 -5.67 -0.70 10.72
C GLN A 215 -4.66 0.26 10.06
N ASP A 216 -5.12 1.47 9.73
CA ASP A 216 -4.26 2.54 9.24
C ASP A 216 -3.13 2.76 10.24
N ILE A 217 -1.91 2.73 9.72
CA ILE A 217 -0.82 3.34 10.43
C ILE A 217 -1.13 4.84 10.52
N ASN A 218 -0.93 5.41 11.70
CA ASN A 218 -1.09 6.83 11.94
C ASN A 218 0.06 7.27 12.84
N ASN A 219 0.28 8.58 12.88
CA ASN A 219 1.38 9.14 13.66
C ASN A 219 1.11 9.15 15.19
N ALA A 220 0.07 8.47 15.67
CA ALA A 220 -0.27 8.32 17.08
C ALA A 220 -0.32 9.63 17.91
N GLY A 221 -0.59 10.76 17.26
CA GLY A 221 -0.60 12.09 17.90
C GLY A 221 0.77 12.78 17.99
N ASP A 222 1.82 12.19 17.42
CA ASP A 222 3.12 12.81 17.20
C ASP A 222 3.02 13.84 16.06
N ASP A 223 3.88 14.85 16.06
CA ASP A 223 3.95 15.90 15.03
C ASP A 223 4.85 15.51 13.84
N SER A 224 5.56 14.38 13.94
CA SER A 224 6.55 13.94 12.95
C SER A 224 6.26 12.54 12.40
N PHE A 225 5.58 12.46 11.26
CA PHE A 225 5.56 11.21 10.48
C PHE A 225 6.84 11.19 9.65
N THR A 226 7.70 10.17 9.82
CA THR A 226 8.95 10.08 9.04
C THR A 226 8.61 9.72 7.60
N VAL A 227 8.42 10.76 6.81
CA VAL A 227 8.26 10.74 5.36
C VAL A 227 9.53 11.36 4.76
N ILE A 228 9.90 10.92 3.55
CA ILE A 228 10.86 11.62 2.68
C ILE A 228 10.53 13.13 2.72
N PRO A 229 11.35 13.97 3.38
CA PRO A 229 10.96 15.34 3.65
C PRO A 229 11.06 16.19 2.37
N PRO A 230 10.12 17.11 2.11
CA PRO A 230 10.31 18.12 1.07
C PRO A 230 11.52 19.02 1.40
N ARG A 231 12.24 19.41 0.34
CA ARG A 231 13.55 20.09 0.31
C ARG A 231 13.80 21.15 1.41
N THR A 232 14.19 20.74 2.60
CA THR A 232 14.87 21.63 3.58
C THR A 232 16.09 20.96 4.19
N THR A 233 17.23 21.64 4.09
CA THR A 233 18.59 21.13 3.93
C THR A 233 19.26 20.50 5.16
N HIS A 234 18.57 20.28 6.28
CA HIS A 234 19.22 19.79 7.52
C HIS A 234 18.61 18.51 8.13
N ARG A 235 17.38 18.13 7.76
CA ARG A 235 16.74 16.87 8.22
C ARG A 235 16.83 15.72 7.20
N ILE A 236 17.34 16.00 6.00
CA ILE A 236 17.41 15.07 4.86
C ILE A 236 18.41 13.94 5.11
N THR A 237 19.55 14.20 5.76
CA THR A 237 20.64 13.21 5.85
C THR A 237 20.27 12.00 6.71
N THR A 238 19.63 12.19 7.87
CA THR A 238 19.18 11.08 8.73
C THR A 238 17.88 10.45 8.23
N GLY A 239 16.93 11.26 7.73
CA GLY A 239 15.65 10.77 7.22
C GLY A 239 15.78 9.94 5.93
N MET A 240 16.79 10.22 5.11
CA MET A 240 17.09 9.45 3.89
C MET A 240 18.03 8.27 4.11
N ALA A 241 18.82 8.26 5.19
CA ALA A 241 19.78 7.19 5.45
C ALA A 241 19.13 5.81 5.55
N ILE A 242 17.91 5.73 6.10
CA ILE A 242 17.16 4.47 6.23
C ILE A 242 16.60 4.01 4.87
N PRO A 243 15.76 4.80 4.16
CA PRO A 243 15.18 4.37 2.89
C PRO A 243 16.20 4.21 1.75
N THR A 244 17.43 4.69 1.90
CA THR A 244 18.50 4.49 0.90
C THR A 244 19.56 3.45 1.30
N ASN A 245 19.42 2.80 2.46
CA ASN A 245 20.38 1.78 2.91
C ASN A 245 20.20 0.48 2.11
N SER A 246 21.16 0.17 1.22
CA SER A 246 21.12 -1.02 0.36
C SER A 246 21.11 -2.34 1.13
N GLU A 247 21.77 -2.41 2.30
CA GLU A 247 21.77 -3.61 3.14
C GLU A 247 20.39 -3.80 3.79
N ALA A 248 19.74 -2.74 4.26
CA ALA A 248 18.36 -2.79 4.74
C ALA A 248 17.37 -3.24 3.65
N HIS A 249 17.56 -2.77 2.41
CA HIS A 249 16.82 -3.27 1.24
C HIS A 249 17.09 -4.75 0.95
N SER A 250 18.34 -5.21 1.10
CA SER A 250 18.64 -6.64 0.94
C SER A 250 17.91 -7.51 1.97
N VAL A 251 17.72 -6.99 3.19
CA VAL A 251 16.90 -7.66 4.23
C VAL A 251 15.44 -7.73 3.79
N ALA A 252 14.91 -6.64 3.25
CA ALA A 252 13.55 -6.57 2.71
C ALA A 252 13.35 -7.62 1.61
N ASP A 253 14.23 -7.64 0.61
CA ASP A 253 14.18 -8.57 -0.52
C ASP A 253 14.29 -10.02 -0.03
N PHE A 254 15.17 -10.30 0.94
CA PHE A 254 15.29 -11.63 1.54
C PHE A 254 14.01 -12.05 2.27
N ALA A 255 13.39 -11.14 3.02
CA ALA A 255 12.19 -11.39 3.80
C ALA A 255 10.95 -11.67 2.93
N THR A 256 10.94 -11.23 1.66
CA THR A 256 9.86 -11.59 0.71
C THR A 256 9.77 -13.10 0.47
N GLN A 257 10.91 -13.79 0.50
CA GLN A 257 11.00 -15.25 0.30
C GLN A 257 11.11 -16.00 1.63
N ASN A 258 11.47 -15.29 2.71
CA ASN A 258 11.74 -15.86 4.03
C ASN A 258 11.08 -14.99 5.11
N PRO A 259 9.74 -15.04 5.26
CA PRO A 259 9.02 -14.17 6.18
C PRO A 259 9.59 -14.22 7.59
N MET A 260 9.77 -13.03 8.19
CA MET A 260 10.29 -12.90 9.54
C MET A 260 9.28 -13.45 10.55
N ARG A 261 9.77 -14.20 11.54
CA ARG A 261 8.96 -14.70 12.66
C ARG A 261 9.59 -14.35 14.01
N PRO A 262 8.78 -14.05 15.04
CA PRO A 262 9.30 -13.77 16.38
C PRO A 262 9.83 -15.06 17.00
N ARG A 263 11.00 -14.96 17.64
CA ARG A 263 11.70 -16.05 18.35
C ARG A 263 12.43 -15.46 19.55
N ASN A 264 11.74 -15.37 20.67
CA ASN A 264 12.17 -14.60 21.83
C ASN A 264 13.43 -15.18 22.51
N PRO A 265 14.30 -14.32 23.04
CA PRO A 265 15.43 -14.73 23.89
C PRO A 265 15.06 -15.75 24.96
N GLY A 266 15.86 -16.81 25.08
CA GLY A 266 15.75 -17.85 26.11
C GLY A 266 14.57 -18.83 25.98
N THR A 267 13.50 -18.49 25.26
CA THR A 267 12.33 -19.38 25.08
C THR A 267 12.16 -19.86 23.65
N GLY A 268 12.60 -19.06 22.66
CA GLY A 268 12.31 -19.29 21.25
C GLY A 268 10.83 -19.21 20.89
N LEU A 269 9.96 -18.67 21.77
CA LEU A 269 8.53 -18.49 21.51
C LEU A 269 8.24 -17.15 20.84
N GLY A 270 7.01 -16.96 20.36
CA GLY A 270 6.60 -15.79 19.57
C GLY A 270 5.81 -14.72 20.33
N ASP A 271 5.64 -14.85 21.64
CA ASP A 271 4.80 -13.94 22.42
C ASP A 271 5.33 -12.50 22.40
N ALA A 272 4.44 -11.51 22.46
CA ALA A 272 4.84 -10.11 22.51
C ALA A 272 5.61 -9.82 23.82
N GLN A 273 6.84 -9.33 23.69
CA GLN A 273 7.73 -8.97 24.80
C GLN A 273 8.46 -7.68 24.47
N GLN A 274 8.87 -6.94 25.50
CA GLN A 274 9.64 -5.71 25.31
C GLN A 274 10.95 -5.97 24.54
N LEU A 275 11.74 -6.93 25.01
CA LEU A 275 12.97 -7.36 24.34
C LEU A 275 12.64 -8.55 23.47
N GLN A 276 12.69 -8.36 22.16
CA GLN A 276 12.25 -9.36 21.20
C GLN A 276 13.32 -9.62 20.15
N ALA A 277 13.38 -10.86 19.67
CA ALA A 277 14.16 -11.22 18.51
C ALA A 277 13.25 -11.78 17.41
N TRP A 278 13.62 -11.49 16.17
CA TRP A 278 12.94 -11.99 14.97
C TRP A 278 13.97 -12.63 14.06
N ILE A 279 13.58 -13.68 13.34
CA ILE A 279 14.42 -14.33 12.33
C ILE A 279 13.66 -14.58 11.05
N GLY A 280 14.32 -14.34 9.92
CA GLY A 280 13.94 -14.80 8.59
C GLY A 280 14.98 -15.80 8.08
N GLY A 281 14.53 -16.89 7.46
CA GLY A 281 15.39 -17.98 7.00
C GLY A 281 15.71 -19.00 8.11
N PRO A 282 16.83 -19.75 8.00
CA PRO A 282 17.83 -19.67 6.93
C PRO A 282 17.28 -20.07 5.55
N ASN A 283 17.81 -19.47 4.50
CA ASN A 283 17.51 -19.89 3.12
C ASN A 283 18.33 -21.15 2.73
N SER A 284 18.17 -21.62 1.49
CA SER A 284 18.87 -22.80 0.97
C SER A 284 20.41 -22.69 0.95
N THR A 285 20.95 -21.47 0.99
CA THR A 285 22.40 -21.21 1.08
C THR A 285 22.90 -21.05 2.52
N GLY A 286 22.01 -21.12 3.52
CA GLY A 286 22.36 -20.99 4.94
C GLY A 286 22.39 -19.56 5.47
N ASN A 287 21.93 -18.57 4.70
CA ASN A 287 21.86 -17.17 5.14
C ASN A 287 20.56 -16.93 5.91
N ALA A 288 20.62 -16.14 6.99
CA ALA A 288 19.48 -15.71 7.77
C ALA A 288 19.63 -14.25 8.19
N PHE A 289 18.51 -13.55 8.39
CA PHE A 289 18.49 -12.23 9.00
C PHE A 289 17.88 -12.31 10.40
N VAL A 290 18.49 -11.58 11.33
CA VAL A 290 18.05 -11.49 12.72
C VAL A 290 17.84 -10.03 13.07
N ILE A 291 16.68 -9.71 13.65
CA ILE A 291 16.37 -8.38 14.19
C ILE A 291 16.26 -8.51 15.70
N LEU A 292 16.98 -7.68 16.43
CA LEU A 292 16.87 -7.52 17.87
C LEU A 292 16.16 -6.20 18.15
N VAL A 293 15.07 -6.24 18.90
CA VAL A 293 14.19 -5.09 19.14
C VAL A 293 14.01 -4.86 20.63
N ASN A 294 14.03 -3.59 21.01
CA ASN A 294 13.59 -3.12 22.32
C ASN A 294 12.40 -2.18 22.13
N TYR A 295 11.18 -2.63 22.43
CA TYR A 295 9.97 -1.81 22.31
C TYR A 295 9.76 -0.81 23.47
N GLY A 296 10.64 -0.80 24.49
CA GLY A 296 10.73 0.28 25.48
C GLY A 296 9.59 0.44 26.49
N THR A 297 8.64 -0.51 26.59
CA THR A 297 7.42 -0.32 27.38
C THR A 297 7.62 -0.30 28.90
N SER A 298 8.45 -1.19 29.44
CA SER A 298 8.65 -1.33 30.91
C SER A 298 10.04 -0.86 31.37
N ILE A 299 11.05 -0.96 30.50
CA ILE A 299 12.43 -0.58 30.78
C ILE A 299 12.89 0.44 29.73
N ALA A 300 13.25 1.64 30.16
CA ALA A 300 13.69 2.69 29.24
C ALA A 300 15.18 2.57 28.86
N GLY A 301 15.56 3.20 27.75
CA GLY A 301 16.95 3.34 27.32
C GLY A 301 17.52 2.13 26.57
N VAL A 302 18.83 2.16 26.32
CA VAL A 302 19.56 1.09 25.62
C VAL A 302 19.56 -0.16 26.48
N GLN A 303 19.14 -1.28 25.90
CA GLN A 303 19.08 -2.58 26.57
C GLN A 303 19.96 -3.60 25.85
N ASN A 304 20.60 -4.48 26.61
CA ASN A 304 21.24 -5.65 26.04
C ASN A 304 20.18 -6.69 25.68
N VAL A 305 20.13 -7.07 24.41
CA VAL A 305 19.31 -8.18 23.93
C VAL A 305 20.25 -9.32 23.55
N THR A 306 20.22 -10.40 24.32
CA THR A 306 21.04 -11.59 24.06
C THR A 306 20.15 -12.70 23.53
N VAL A 307 20.50 -13.29 22.39
CA VAL A 307 19.78 -14.43 21.81
C VAL A 307 20.75 -15.53 21.43
N PHE A 308 20.37 -16.79 21.65
CA PHE A 308 21.15 -17.94 21.20
C PHE A 308 20.62 -18.48 19.87
N TRP A 309 21.47 -19.17 19.11
CA TRP A 309 21.04 -19.86 17.88
C TRP A 309 19.89 -20.83 18.13
N SER A 310 19.89 -21.53 19.27
CA SER A 310 18.80 -22.39 19.72
C SER A 310 17.48 -21.64 19.90
N ASP A 311 17.51 -20.41 20.43
CA ASP A 311 16.31 -19.59 20.61
C ASP A 311 15.70 -19.24 19.25
N LEU A 312 16.55 -18.95 18.25
CA LEU A 312 16.15 -18.69 16.86
C LEU A 312 15.80 -19.99 16.10
N GLY A 313 16.01 -21.16 16.69
CA GLY A 313 15.72 -22.47 16.11
C GLY A 313 16.66 -22.87 14.99
N ILE A 314 17.89 -22.37 15.04
CA ILE A 314 18.96 -22.74 14.12
C ILE A 314 20.12 -23.34 14.93
N SER A 315 20.97 -24.11 14.27
CA SER A 315 22.13 -24.75 14.89
C SER A 315 23.36 -24.59 14.00
N GLY A 316 24.55 -24.75 14.60
CA GLY A 316 25.82 -24.61 13.90
C GLY A 316 26.55 -23.32 14.25
N SER A 317 27.42 -22.88 13.34
CA SER A 317 28.25 -21.67 13.47
C SER A 317 27.95 -20.73 12.29
N PHE A 318 27.76 -19.46 12.59
CA PHE A 318 27.40 -18.43 11.61
C PHE A 318 28.39 -17.28 11.68
N GLY A 319 28.74 -16.71 10.52
CA GLY A 319 29.30 -15.38 10.46
C GLY A 319 28.21 -14.34 10.72
N VAL A 320 28.51 -13.32 11.51
CA VAL A 320 27.56 -12.24 11.85
C VAL A 320 28.10 -10.92 11.33
N ARG A 321 27.23 -10.16 10.65
CA ARG A 321 27.49 -8.81 10.14
C ARG A 321 26.34 -7.90 10.53
N ASP A 322 26.65 -6.67 10.93
CA ASP A 322 25.65 -5.67 11.30
C ASP A 322 25.18 -4.92 10.05
N VAL A 323 23.90 -5.09 9.69
CA VAL A 323 23.26 -4.45 8.54
C VAL A 323 23.38 -2.93 8.58
N TRP A 324 23.38 -2.32 9.77
CA TRP A 324 23.43 -0.87 9.92
C TRP A 324 24.85 -0.29 9.85
N GLN A 325 25.88 -1.12 10.04
CA GLN A 325 27.29 -0.69 10.03
C GLN A 325 28.06 -1.15 8.79
N GLY A 326 27.46 -2.01 7.96
CA GLY A 326 28.10 -2.59 6.78
C GLY A 326 29.10 -3.67 7.12
#